data_AF-A0A6P5GJB0-F1
#
_entry.id   AF-A0A6P5GJB0-F1
#
_cell.length_a   1.000
_cell.length_b   1.000
_cell.length_c   1.000
_cell.angle_alpha   90.00
_cell.angle_beta   90.00
_cell.angle_gamma   90.00
#
_symmetry.space_group_name_H-M   'P 1'
#
loop_
_entity.id
_entity.type
_entity.pdbx_description
1 polymer ?
#
loop_
_entity_poly.entity_id
_entity_poly.type
_entity_poly.pdbx_seq_one_letter_code
_entity_poly.pdbx_strand_id
1 'polypeptide(L)'
;CCFLIFLAFSQLVEKLADAIETGTKDQNFDKLVDDLTTQFARCQQLLNSISGTISSKSMTVEGQKRKVEETMQQLNQRRELISKYRSCIEELVKSDNIR
;
A
#
# COMPACT_ATOMS: atom_id res chain seq x y z
N CYS A 1 -13.65 -8.69 0.82
CA CYS A 1 -13.07 -9.56 1.87
C CYS A 1 -13.35 -9.04 3.28
N CYS A 2 -12.91 -7.82 3.65
CA CYS A 2 -13.13 -7.28 5.01
C CYS A 2 -14.61 -7.20 5.42
N PHE A 3 -15.50 -6.87 4.49
CA PHE A 3 -16.95 -6.81 4.74
C PHE A 3 -17.57 -8.19 5.06
N LEU A 4 -17.12 -9.24 4.37
CA LEU A 4 -17.57 -10.62 4.62
C LEU A 4 -17.05 -11.16 5.95
N ILE A 5 -15.80 -10.79 6.31
CA ILE A 5 -15.20 -11.12 7.60
C ILE A 5 -15.98 -10.47 8.74
N PHE A 6 -16.32 -9.18 8.59
CA PHE A 6 -17.10 -8.44 9.57
C PHE A 6 -18.49 -9.06 9.78
N LEU A 7 -19.19 -9.40 8.69
CA LEU A 7 -20.51 -10.05 8.74
C LEU A 7 -20.47 -11.43 9.43
N ALA A 8 -19.51 -12.28 9.08
CA ALA A 8 -19.38 -13.61 9.68
C ALA A 8 -19.03 -13.52 11.17
N PHE A 9 -18.19 -12.55 11.55
CA PHE A 9 -17.80 -12.32 12.93
C PHE A 9 -18.96 -11.79 13.78
N SER A 10 -19.76 -10.87 13.23
CA SER A 10 -20.95 -10.32 13.89
C SER A 10 -21.92 -11.42 14.34
N GLN A 11 -22.19 -12.42 13.49
CA GLN A 11 -23.13 -13.49 13.81
C GLN A 11 -22.65 -14.44 14.92
N LEU A 12 -21.34 -14.65 15.06
CA LEU A 12 -20.77 -15.49 16.13
C LEU A 12 -20.77 -14.75 17.48
N VAL A 13 -20.49 -13.45 17.46
CA VAL A 13 -20.53 -12.60 18.66
C VAL A 13 -21.96 -12.44 19.17
N GLU A 14 -22.94 -12.28 18.27
CA GLU A 14 -24.36 -12.17 18.63
C GLU A 14 -24.88 -13.45 19.30
N LYS A 15 -24.56 -14.63 18.74
CA LYS A 15 -24.87 -15.92 19.37
C LYS A 15 -24.20 -16.10 20.73
N LEU A 16 -23.00 -15.55 20.91
CA LEU A 16 -22.29 -15.62 22.19
C LEU A 16 -22.95 -14.71 23.22
N ALA A 17 -23.39 -13.52 22.81
CA ALA A 17 -24.14 -12.60 23.66
C ALA A 17 -25.44 -13.24 24.15
N ASP A 18 -26.21 -13.86 23.24
CA ASP A 18 -27.46 -14.57 23.57
C ASP A 18 -27.22 -15.71 24.56
N ALA A 19 -26.15 -16.48 24.39
CA ALA A 19 -25.82 -17.60 25.29
C ALA A 19 -25.40 -17.12 26.69
N ILE A 20 -24.75 -15.95 26.78
CA ILE A 20 -24.41 -15.30 28.06
C ILE A 20 -25.68 -14.78 28.75
N GLU A 21 -26.57 -14.11 28.00
CA GLU A 21 -27.81 -13.53 28.52
C GLU A 21 -28.77 -14.60 29.04
N THR A 22 -28.87 -15.74 28.33
CA THR A 22 -29.70 -16.89 28.73
C THR A 22 -29.08 -17.75 29.84
N GLY A 23 -27.83 -17.49 30.23
CA GLY A 23 -27.13 -18.22 31.28
C GLY A 23 -26.72 -19.66 30.91
N THR A 24 -26.72 -20.00 29.62
CA THR A 24 -26.51 -21.35 29.13
C THR A 24 -25.00 -21.63 28.95
N LYS A 25 -24.31 -21.97 30.04
CA LYS A 25 -22.91 -22.42 30.03
C LYS A 25 -22.83 -23.94 29.90
N ASP A 26 -23.24 -24.45 28.74
CA ASP A 26 -23.18 -25.87 28.40
C ASP A 26 -22.04 -26.16 27.40
N GLN A 27 -21.92 -27.41 26.94
CA GLN A 27 -20.90 -27.79 25.94
C GLN A 27 -21.03 -27.02 24.60
N ASN A 28 -22.21 -26.44 24.29
CA ASN A 28 -22.39 -25.62 23.10
C ASN A 28 -21.75 -24.24 23.28
N PHE A 29 -21.77 -23.70 24.49
CA PHE A 29 -21.08 -22.45 24.83
C PHE A 29 -19.57 -22.56 24.61
N ASP A 30 -18.94 -23.61 25.14
CA ASP A 30 -17.49 -23.83 24.97
C ASP A 30 -17.11 -23.99 23.49
N LYS A 31 -17.94 -24.70 22.73
CA LYS A 31 -17.75 -24.84 21.27
C LYS A 31 -17.86 -23.49 20.54
N LEU A 32 -18.81 -22.65 20.93
CA LEU A 32 -18.99 -21.32 20.34
C LEU A 32 -17.79 -20.40 20.61
N VAL A 33 -17.22 -20.49 21.82
CA VAL A 33 -15.99 -19.77 22.20
C VAL A 33 -14.80 -20.25 21.36
N ASP A 34 -14.67 -21.56 21.13
CA ASP A 34 -13.60 -22.13 20.30
C ASP A 34 -13.74 -21.73 18.81
N ASP A 35 -14.96 -21.76 18.27
CA ASP A 35 -15.27 -21.30 16.92
C ASP A 35 -14.93 -19.82 16.73
N LEU A 36 -15.28 -18.97 17.71
CA LEU A 36 -14.97 -17.54 17.69
C LEU A 36 -13.45 -17.31 17.75
N THR A 37 -12.75 -18.04 18.62
CA THR A 37 -11.28 -17.97 18.77
C THR A 37 -10.58 -18.36 17.48
N THR A 38 -11.02 -19.46 16.86
CA THR A 38 -10.49 -19.93 15.58
C THR A 38 -10.73 -18.93 14.46
N GLN A 39 -11.91 -18.30 14.40
CA GLN A 39 -12.19 -17.27 13.41
C GLN A 39 -11.33 -16.02 13.61
N PHE A 40 -11.11 -15.59 14.85
CA PHE A 40 -10.19 -14.49 15.15
C PHE A 40 -8.78 -14.76 14.64
N ALA A 41 -8.26 -15.96 14.89
CA ALA A 41 -6.93 -16.36 14.45
C ALA A 41 -6.82 -16.32 12.91
N ARG A 42 -7.82 -16.83 12.19
CA ARG A 42 -7.85 -16.79 10.71
C ARG A 42 -7.92 -15.35 10.18
N CYS A 43 -8.73 -14.50 10.79
CA CYS A 43 -8.85 -13.10 10.40
C CYS A 43 -7.53 -12.35 10.61
N GLN A 44 -6.88 -12.57 11.76
CA GLN A 44 -5.58 -11.98 12.05
C GLN A 44 -4.51 -12.42 11.04
N GLN A 45 -4.47 -13.70 10.69
CA GLN A 45 -3.54 -14.21 9.67
C GLN A 45 -3.80 -13.57 8.30
N LEU A 46 -5.07 -13.43 7.91
CA LEU A 46 -5.43 -12.76 6.66
C LEU A 46 -4.99 -11.30 6.66
N LEU A 47 -5.25 -10.57 7.75
CA LEU A 47 -4.82 -9.17 7.91
C LEU A 47 -3.30 -9.04 7.85
N ASN A 48 -2.55 -9.95 8.49
CA ASN A 48 -1.09 -9.98 8.41
C ASN A 48 -0.61 -10.24 6.98
N SER A 49 -1.25 -11.16 6.25
CA SER A 49 -0.93 -11.45 4.85
C SER A 49 -1.22 -10.27 3.91
N ILE A 50 -2.36 -9.58 4.11
CA ILE A 50 -2.71 -8.36 3.39
C ILE A 50 -1.68 -7.26 3.69
N SER A 51 -1.35 -7.06 4.97
CA SER A 51 -0.33 -6.09 5.40
C SER A 51 1.02 -6.37 4.74
N GLY A 52 1.50 -7.63 4.78
CA GLY A 52 2.74 -8.03 4.12
C GLY A 52 2.71 -7.83 2.60
N THR A 53 1.57 -8.11 1.95
CA THR A 53 1.39 -7.90 0.51
C THR A 53 1.42 -6.42 0.16
N ILE A 54 0.74 -5.56 0.93
CA ILE A 54 0.78 -4.11 0.74
C ILE A 54 2.20 -3.60 0.92
N SER A 55 2.89 -3.98 2.00
CA SER A 55 4.28 -3.58 2.24
C SER A 55 5.23 -4.03 1.13
N SER A 56 5.05 -5.23 0.58
CA SER A 56 5.91 -5.77 -0.49
C SER A 56 5.61 -5.21 -1.88
N LYS A 57 4.36 -4.83 -2.17
CA LYS A 57 3.94 -4.33 -3.50
C LYS A 57 3.78 -2.82 -3.57
N SER A 58 3.91 -2.12 -2.44
CA SER A 58 3.72 -0.67 -2.40
C SER A 58 4.95 0.05 -2.93
N MET A 59 4.93 0.36 -4.23
CA MET A 59 5.33 1.70 -4.62
C MET A 59 4.23 2.64 -4.12
N THR A 60 4.50 3.33 -3.01
CA THR A 60 3.57 4.35 -2.52
C THR A 60 3.40 5.41 -3.60
N VAL A 61 2.21 6.01 -3.68
CA VAL A 61 1.97 7.17 -4.58
C VAL A 61 3.03 8.24 -4.35
N GLU A 62 3.43 8.44 -3.09
CA GLU A 62 4.51 9.34 -2.70
C GLU A 62 5.88 8.92 -3.26
N GLY A 63 6.20 7.63 -3.25
CA GLY A 63 7.44 7.09 -3.83
C GLY A 63 7.49 7.26 -5.36
N GLN A 64 6.36 7.07 -6.04
CA GLN A 64 6.26 7.37 -7.48
C GLN A 64 6.43 8.86 -7.76
N LYS A 65 5.77 9.72 -6.99
CA LYS A 65 5.87 11.17 -7.12
C LYS A 65 7.31 11.65 -6.99
N ARG A 66 8.02 11.21 -5.95
CA ARG A 66 9.45 11.53 -5.76
C ARG A 66 10.31 11.12 -6.95
N LYS A 67 10.13 9.90 -7.46
CA LYS A 67 10.89 9.40 -8.61
C LYS A 67 10.65 10.23 -9.87
N VAL A 68 9.42 10.70 -10.08
CA VAL A 68 9.08 11.60 -11.20
C VAL A 68 9.78 12.96 -11.03
N GLU A 69 9.75 13.53 -9.84
CA GLU A 69 10.42 14.81 -9.53
C GLU A 69 11.94 14.72 -9.79
N GLU A 70 12.60 13.66 -9.30
CA GLU A 70 14.03 13.40 -9.54
C GLU A 70 14.34 13.26 -11.03
N THR A 71 13.52 12.49 -11.76
CA THR A 71 13.69 12.29 -13.22
C THR A 71 13.52 13.60 -13.98
N MET A 72 12.56 14.43 -13.57
CA MET A 72 12.30 15.72 -14.20
C MET A 72 13.43 16.72 -13.94
N GLN A 73 14.03 16.70 -12.74
CA GLN A 73 15.21 17.49 -12.43
C GLN A 73 16.40 17.09 -13.32
N GLN A 74 16.65 15.78 -13.48
CA GLN A 74 17.71 15.28 -14.37
C GLN A 74 17.46 15.68 -15.84
N LEU A 75 16.20 15.60 -16.29
CA LEU A 75 15.83 16.02 -17.64
C LEU A 75 16.10 17.52 -17.86
N ASN A 76 15.77 18.36 -16.89
CA ASN A 76 16.02 19.79 -16.97
C ASN A 76 17.52 20.11 -17.01
N GLN A 77 18.33 19.45 -16.18
CA GLN A 77 19.79 19.58 -16.23
C GLN A 77 20.36 19.21 -17.61
N ARG A 78 19.88 18.10 -18.21
CA ARG A 78 20.30 17.69 -19.56
C ARG A 78 19.92 18.71 -20.62
N ARG A 79 18.72 19.29 -20.56
CA ARG A 79 18.28 20.35 -21.48
C ARG A 79 19.15 21.60 -21.39
N GLU A 80 19.51 22.01 -20.18
CA GLU A 80 20.39 23.15 -19.95
C GLU A 80 21.79 22.92 -20.54
N LEU A 81 22.37 21.74 -20.30
CA LEU A 81 23.65 21.32 -20.89
C LEU A 81 23.60 21.36 -22.42
N ILE A 82 22.56 20.79 -23.03
CA ILE A 82 22.37 20.83 -24.50
C ILE A 82 22.32 22.27 -25.01
N SER A 83 21.60 23.16 -24.31
CA SER A 83 21.53 24.58 -24.67
C SER A 83 22.91 25.25 -24.62
N LYS A 84 23.70 24.99 -23.57
CA LYS A 84 25.06 25.51 -23.44
C LYS A 84 25.96 25.02 -24.57
N TYR A 85 25.96 23.72 -24.86
CA TYR A 85 26.73 23.15 -25.97
C TYR A 85 26.36 23.77 -27.30
N ARG A 86 25.05 23.95 -27.55
CA ARG A 86 24.57 24.62 -28.77
C ARG A 86 25.13 26.04 -28.88
N SER A 87 25.08 26.83 -27.80
CA SER A 87 25.63 28.18 -27.78
C SER A 87 27.13 28.20 -28.09
N CYS A 88 27.91 27.31 -27.47
CA CYS A 88 29.35 27.23 -27.72
C CYS A 88 29.67 26.88 -29.19
N ILE A 89 28.89 26.00 -29.81
CA ILE A 89 29.05 25.67 -31.24
C ILE A 89 28.70 26.87 -32.12
N GLU A 90 27.60 27.56 -31.83
CA GLU A 90 27.18 28.75 -32.58
C GLU A 90 28.23 29.87 -32.50
N GLU A 91 28.87 30.06 -31.34
CA GLU A 91 29.98 31.01 -31.16
C GLU A 91 31.23 30.60 -31.95
N LEU A 92 31.62 29.31 -31.90
CA LEU A 92 32.77 28.80 -32.65
C LEU A 92 32.59 29.00 -34.15
N VAL A 93 31.43 28.63 -34.70
CA VAL A 93 31.10 28.80 -36.12
C VAL A 93 31.10 30.28 -36.53
N LYS A 94 30.59 31.18 -35.68
CA LYS A 94 30.66 32.62 -35.94
C LYS A 94 32.12 33.10 -35.99
N SER A 95 32.96 32.65 -35.07
CA SER A 95 34.38 33.04 -35.05
C SER A 95 35.16 32.52 -36.26
N ASP A 96 34.86 31.30 -36.74
CA ASP A 96 35.48 30.73 -37.95
C ASP A 96 35.05 31.47 -39.23
N ASN A 97 33.80 31.95 -39.30
CA ASN A 97 33.31 32.71 -40.46
C ASN A 97 33.79 34.17 -40.50
N ILE A 98 34.35 34.69 -39.41
CA ILE A 98 34.90 36.06 -39.31
C ILE A 98 36.40 36.09 -39.68
N ARG A 99 37.09 34.94 -39.66
CA ARG A 99 38.52 34.80 -39.96
C ARG A 99 38.77 34.50 -41.43
#